data_AF-A0A938BW80-F1
#
_entry.id   AF-A0A938BW80-F1
#
_cell.length_a   1.000
_cell.length_b   1.000
_cell.length_c   1.000
_cell.angle_alpha   90.00
_cell.angle_beta   90.00
_cell.angle_gamma   90.00
#
_symmetry.space_group_name_H-M   'P 1'
#
loop_
_entity.id
_entity.type
_entity.pdbx_description
1 polymer ?
#
loop_
_entity_poly.entity_id
_entity_poly.type
_entity_poly.pdbx_seq_one_letter_code
_entity_poly.pdbx_strand_id
1 'polypeptide(L)'
;MLRSINAFLVALVLLGVPLTPSQAQTIEAVPLPLVSQPKLAMRAVEQARTHWKAGRLALALATIEAGLLEEPKDLSLRFMRGSLLYETDRLVESTEQFTDLAEQFPELAEVHNNLASLHARAGKLDLARLSLERALQAQPAYALAWENLAAVLAR
;
A
#
# COMPACT_ATOMS: atom_id res chain seq x y z
N MET A 1 -14.56 -25.48 -0.36
CA MET A 1 -15.90 -25.30 -0.95
C MET A 1 -16.75 -24.51 0.04
N LEU A 2 -17.34 -23.39 -0.41
CA LEU A 2 -18.41 -22.56 0.21
C LEU A 2 -18.07 -21.85 1.55
N ARG A 3 -17.76 -20.55 1.53
CA ARG A 3 -18.66 -19.36 1.55
C ARG A 3 -19.32 -19.11 2.92
N SER A 4 -18.84 -18.02 3.56
CA SER A 4 -19.44 -17.05 4.50
C SER A 4 -20.72 -17.41 5.26
N ILE A 5 -20.80 -16.98 6.53
CA ILE A 5 -21.92 -16.21 7.12
C ILE A 5 -21.43 -15.52 8.41
N ASN A 6 -21.34 -14.18 8.38
CA ASN A 6 -21.54 -13.34 9.55
C ASN A 6 -23.04 -13.25 9.77
N ALA A 7 -23.53 -13.59 10.96
CA ALA A 7 -24.92 -13.32 11.35
C ALA A 7 -24.98 -12.88 12.82
N PHE A 8 -24.96 -11.56 13.01
CA PHE A 8 -25.46 -10.90 14.21
C PHE A 8 -26.98 -11.05 14.24
N LEU A 9 -27.54 -11.56 15.34
CA LEU A 9 -28.98 -11.60 15.60
C LEU A 9 -29.25 -10.87 16.92
N VAL A 10 -29.91 -9.71 16.82
CA VAL A 10 -30.63 -9.11 17.93
C VAL A 10 -32.10 -9.07 17.54
N ALA A 11 -32.92 -9.84 18.25
CA ALA A 11 -34.37 -9.75 18.19
C ALA A 11 -34.87 -9.32 19.57
N LEU A 12 -35.51 -8.17 19.63
CA LEU A 12 -36.34 -7.74 20.75
C LEU A 12 -37.79 -7.94 20.33
N VAL A 13 -38.65 -8.49 21.21
CA VAL A 13 -40.03 -8.01 21.46
C VAL A 13 -40.76 -8.86 22.51
N LEU A 14 -41.12 -8.17 23.61
CA LEU A 14 -42.35 -8.20 24.42
C LEU A 14 -42.88 -9.51 25.03
N LEU A 15 -42.52 -9.75 26.30
CA LEU A 15 -43.47 -10.13 27.36
C LEU A 15 -43.19 -9.24 28.58
N GLY A 16 -44.20 -8.48 29.02
CA GLY A 16 -44.08 -7.37 29.96
C GLY A 16 -43.65 -7.74 31.39
N VAL A 17 -42.35 -7.94 31.58
CA VAL A 17 -41.71 -7.99 32.89
C VAL A 17 -40.93 -6.68 33.10
N PRO A 18 -41.18 -5.91 34.18
CA PRO A 18 -40.40 -4.71 34.47
C PRO A 18 -39.03 -5.11 35.01
N LEU A 19 -37.95 -4.63 34.39
CA LEU A 19 -36.59 -4.74 34.92
C LEU A 19 -36.21 -3.44 35.64
N THR A 20 -35.92 -3.54 36.94
CA THR A 20 -35.28 -2.46 37.71
C THR A 20 -33.76 -2.41 37.45
N PRO A 21 -33.12 -1.24 37.61
CA PRO A 21 -31.82 -0.94 37.02
C PRO A 21 -30.67 -1.44 37.91
N SER A 22 -29.82 -2.33 37.39
CA SER A 22 -28.48 -2.53 37.96
C SER A 22 -27.53 -2.99 36.86
N GLN A 23 -26.76 -2.02 36.37
CA GLN A 23 -25.46 -2.16 35.71
C GLN A 23 -25.24 -3.39 34.81
N ALA A 24 -25.93 -3.42 33.68
CA ALA A 24 -25.42 -4.04 32.46
C ALA A 24 -25.47 -2.98 31.36
N GLN A 25 -24.47 -2.09 31.34
CA GLN A 25 -24.19 -1.29 30.16
C GLN A 25 -23.62 -2.24 29.11
N THR A 26 -24.51 -2.84 28.32
CA THR A 26 -24.14 -3.41 27.03
C THR A 26 -23.58 -2.24 26.22
N ILE A 27 -22.25 -2.18 26.06
CA ILE A 27 -21.62 -1.28 25.12
C ILE A 27 -22.11 -1.76 23.75
N GLU A 28 -23.18 -1.14 23.24
CA GLU A 28 -23.53 -1.25 21.84
C GLU A 28 -22.32 -0.71 21.07
N ALA A 29 -21.53 -1.63 20.52
CA ALA A 29 -20.58 -1.28 19.49
C ALA A 29 -21.39 -0.68 18.34
N VAL A 30 -21.45 0.64 18.28
CA VAL A 30 -21.92 1.35 17.09
C VAL A 30 -21.03 0.84 15.96
N PRO A 31 -21.56 0.08 14.98
CA PRO A 31 -20.76 -0.29 13.85
C PRO A 31 -20.54 1.01 13.07
N LEU A 32 -19.35 1.59 13.23
CA LEU A 32 -18.89 2.65 12.33
C LEU A 32 -19.05 2.10 10.92
N PRO A 33 -19.61 2.87 9.98
CA PRO A 33 -19.66 2.43 8.60
C PRO A 33 -18.22 2.18 8.16
N LEU A 34 -17.87 0.93 7.89
CA LEU A 34 -16.65 0.52 7.19
C LEU A 34 -16.78 0.91 5.71
N VAL A 35 -17.11 2.17 5.47
CA VAL A 35 -16.98 2.83 4.18
C VAL A 35 -15.54 3.31 4.18
N SER A 36 -14.67 2.62 3.45
CA SER A 36 -13.35 3.14 3.06
C SER A 36 -13.54 4.60 2.67
N GLN A 37 -13.08 5.53 3.49
CA GLN A 37 -13.26 6.95 3.23
C GLN A 37 -12.06 7.40 2.40
N PRO A 38 -12.19 7.63 1.09
CA PRO A 38 -11.06 8.01 0.24
C PRO A 38 -10.38 9.31 0.72
N LYS A 39 -11.09 10.11 1.52
CA LYS A 39 -10.58 11.30 2.21
C LYS A 39 -9.53 11.01 3.28
N LEU A 40 -9.56 9.84 3.94
CA LEU A 40 -8.57 9.46 4.96
C LEU A 40 -7.27 8.96 4.31
N ALA A 41 -7.36 8.09 3.29
CA ALA A 41 -6.17 7.68 2.52
C ALA A 41 -5.48 8.86 1.84
N MET A 42 -6.25 9.77 1.22
CA MET A 42 -5.69 10.99 0.63
C MET A 42 -4.97 11.87 1.66
N ARG A 43 -5.47 11.94 2.91
CA ARG A 43 -4.78 12.64 4.01
C ARG A 43 -3.49 11.92 4.42
N ALA A 44 -3.51 10.59 4.50
CA ALA A 44 -2.34 9.79 4.85
C ALA A 44 -1.22 9.94 3.81
N VAL A 45 -1.55 9.91 2.51
CA VAL A 45 -0.60 10.14 1.41
C VAL A 45 0.09 11.50 1.54
N GLU A 46 -0.70 12.57 1.75
CA GLU A 46 -0.13 13.92 1.84
C GLU A 46 0.73 14.12 3.10
N GLN A 47 0.28 13.58 4.24
CA GLN A 47 1.05 13.63 5.49
C GLN A 47 2.36 12.84 5.37
N ALA A 48 2.32 11.61 4.86
CA ALA A 48 3.50 10.80 4.63
C ALA A 48 4.50 11.50 3.70
N ARG A 49 4.01 12.11 2.61
CA ARG A 49 4.83 12.89 1.67
C ARG A 49 5.48 14.09 2.36
N THR A 50 4.75 14.78 3.22
CA THR A 50 5.26 15.91 4.00
C THR A 50 6.35 15.48 4.97
N HIS A 51 6.16 14.35 5.67
CA HIS A 51 7.19 13.81 6.57
C HIS A 51 8.44 13.38 5.79
N TRP A 52 8.25 12.74 4.65
CA TRP A 52 9.33 12.27 3.79
C TRP A 52 10.16 13.42 3.23
N LYS A 53 9.53 14.44 2.65
CA LYS A 53 10.23 15.65 2.16
C LYS A 53 11.01 16.38 3.26
N ALA A 54 10.58 16.25 4.51
CA ALA A 54 11.25 16.81 5.68
C ALA A 54 12.37 15.91 6.24
N GLY A 55 12.72 14.80 5.58
CA GLY A 55 13.72 13.84 6.05
C GLY A 55 13.29 13.01 7.27
N ARG A 56 12.03 13.11 7.69
CA ARG A 56 11.48 12.37 8.83
C ARG A 56 11.03 10.98 8.38
N LEU A 57 11.98 10.18 7.89
CA LEU A 57 11.71 8.90 7.22
C LEU A 57 10.96 7.90 8.10
N ALA A 58 11.32 7.79 9.39
CA ALA A 58 10.61 6.91 10.34
C ALA A 58 9.15 7.32 10.53
N LEU A 59 8.88 8.63 10.62
CA LEU A 59 7.53 9.15 10.76
C LEU A 59 6.72 8.97 9.46
N ALA A 60 7.36 9.19 8.30
CA ALA A 60 6.74 8.93 7.01
C ALA A 60 6.31 7.46 6.88
N LEU A 61 7.19 6.52 7.26
CA LEU A 61 6.86 5.10 7.24
C LEU A 61 5.71 4.77 8.20
N ALA A 62 5.75 5.29 9.42
CA ALA A 62 4.67 5.08 10.39
C ALA A 62 3.31 5.61 9.87
N THR A 63 3.30 6.78 9.22
CA THR A 63 2.09 7.32 8.60
C THR A 63 1.59 6.45 7.45
N ILE A 64 2.49 5.90 6.63
CA ILE A 64 2.14 5.00 5.54
C ILE A 64 1.52 3.71 6.09
N GLU A 65 2.16 3.07 7.07
CA GLU A 65 1.66 1.83 7.68
C GLU A 65 0.29 2.04 8.34
N ALA A 66 0.10 3.15 9.05
CA ALA A 66 -1.19 3.50 9.63
C ALA A 66 -2.28 3.68 8.55
N GLY A 67 -1.95 4.33 7.42
CA GLY A 67 -2.88 4.46 6.30
C GLY A 67 -3.22 3.12 5.64
N LEU A 68 -2.26 2.20 5.55
CA LEU A 68 -2.46 0.86 4.99
C LEU A 68 -3.26 -0.07 5.90
N LEU A 69 -3.30 0.17 7.22
CA LEU A 69 -4.22 -0.54 8.11
C LEU A 69 -5.68 -0.23 7.78
N GLU A 70 -5.97 1.00 7.36
CA GLU A 70 -7.32 1.44 7.00
C GLU A 70 -7.67 1.08 5.55
N GLU A 71 -6.76 1.32 4.61
CA GLU A 71 -6.94 1.02 3.19
C GLU A 71 -5.77 0.17 2.64
N PRO A 72 -5.76 -1.16 2.88
CA PRO A 72 -4.62 -2.03 2.54
C PRO A 72 -4.27 -2.10 1.05
N LYS A 73 -5.18 -1.68 0.18
CA LYS A 73 -5.02 -1.72 -1.28
C LYS A 73 -4.75 -0.34 -1.90
N ASP A 74 -4.59 0.71 -1.08
CA ASP A 74 -4.26 2.03 -1.60
C ASP A 74 -2.93 1.99 -2.37
N LEU A 75 -3.00 2.21 -3.67
CA LEU A 75 -1.86 2.12 -4.57
C LEU A 75 -0.78 3.15 -4.23
N SER A 76 -1.18 4.37 -3.85
CA SER A 76 -0.23 5.44 -3.54
C SER A 76 0.58 5.13 -2.29
N LEU A 77 -0.07 4.66 -1.23
CA LEU A 77 0.58 4.28 0.02
C LEU A 77 1.48 3.06 -0.16
N ARG A 78 1.04 2.03 -0.91
CA ARG A 78 1.89 0.87 -1.23
C ARG A 78 3.13 1.26 -2.04
N PHE A 79 2.97 2.12 -3.05
CA PHE A 79 4.08 2.64 -3.84
C PHE A 79 5.05 3.44 -2.96
N MET A 80 4.53 4.36 -2.14
CA MET A 80 5.34 5.15 -1.20
C MET A 80 6.08 4.27 -0.20
N ARG A 81 5.44 3.20 0.31
CA ARG A 81 6.08 2.20 1.17
C ARG A 81 7.27 1.56 0.48
N GLY A 82 7.06 1.04 -0.74
CA GLY A 82 8.12 0.40 -1.54
C GLY A 82 9.31 1.33 -1.76
N SER A 83 9.07 2.58 -2.15
CA SER A 83 10.12 3.56 -2.38
C SER A 83 10.85 3.99 -1.10
N LEU A 84 10.15 4.14 0.02
CA LEU A 84 10.78 4.48 1.30
C LEU A 84 11.61 3.32 1.86
N LEU A 85 11.16 2.07 1.66
CA LEU A 85 11.95 0.87 1.96
C LEU A 85 13.25 0.84 1.13
N TYR A 86 13.19 1.22 -0.16
CA TYR A 86 14.37 1.33 -1.01
C TYR A 86 15.36 2.40 -0.50
N GLU A 87 14.86 3.58 -0.16
CA GLU A 87 15.69 4.69 0.35
C GLU A 87 16.35 4.35 1.70
N THR A 88 15.68 3.54 2.52
CA THR A 88 16.18 3.08 3.82
C THR A 88 16.92 1.74 3.78
N ASP A 89 17.35 1.31 2.59
CA ASP A 89 18.15 0.10 2.33
C ASP A 89 17.48 -1.24 2.75
N ARG A 90 16.15 -1.24 2.92
CA ARG A 90 15.34 -2.43 3.15
C ARG A 90 14.96 -3.09 1.81
N LEU A 91 15.98 -3.48 1.05
CA LEU A 91 15.86 -3.84 -0.37
C LEU A 91 15.02 -5.09 -0.64
N VAL A 92 15.05 -6.09 0.25
CA VAL A 92 14.25 -7.33 0.10
C VAL A 92 12.76 -6.99 0.16
N GLU A 93 12.35 -6.31 1.23
CA GLU A 93 10.95 -5.91 1.41
C GLU A 93 10.49 -4.96 0.30
N SER A 94 11.34 -4.01 -0.12
CA SER A 94 11.04 -3.13 -1.25
C SER A 94 10.81 -3.91 -2.55
N THR A 95 11.63 -4.94 -2.81
CA THR A 95 11.47 -5.82 -3.97
C THR A 95 10.15 -6.58 -3.91
N GLU A 96 9.81 -7.18 -2.78
CA GLU A 96 8.53 -7.88 -2.60
C GLU A 96 7.33 -6.94 -2.84
N GLN A 97 7.38 -5.71 -2.30
CA GLN A 97 6.33 -4.72 -2.50
C GLN A 97 6.17 -4.33 -3.97
N PHE A 98 7.27 -4.05 -4.67
CA PHE A 98 7.19 -3.65 -6.07
C PHE A 98 6.90 -4.82 -7.02
N THR A 99 7.28 -6.05 -6.67
CA THR A 99 6.88 -7.25 -7.42
C THR A 99 5.37 -7.44 -7.34
N ASP A 100 4.79 -7.36 -6.13
CA ASP A 100 3.34 -7.44 -5.93
C ASP A 100 2.58 -6.31 -6.65
N LEU A 101 3.13 -5.08 -6.67
CA LEU A 101 2.57 -3.99 -7.47
C LEU A 101 2.67 -4.24 -8.98
N ALA A 102 3.78 -4.80 -9.46
CA ALA A 102 3.98 -5.08 -10.89
C ALA A 102 3.05 -6.18 -11.40
N GLU A 103 2.71 -7.14 -10.55
CA GLU A 103 1.73 -8.20 -10.86
C GLU A 103 0.31 -7.66 -10.93
N GLN A 104 -0.05 -6.73 -10.04
CA GLN A 104 -1.40 -6.15 -9.98
C GLN A 104 -1.63 -5.03 -10.99
N PHE A 105 -0.58 -4.26 -11.30
CA PHE A 105 -0.63 -3.07 -12.14
C PHE A 105 0.50 -3.09 -13.20
N PRO A 106 0.46 -4.06 -14.13
CA PRO A 106 1.52 -4.24 -15.12
C PRO A 106 1.69 -3.04 -16.06
N GLU A 107 0.71 -2.15 -16.15
CA GLU A 107 0.72 -0.92 -16.95
C GLU A 107 1.44 0.27 -16.31
N LEU A 108 1.86 0.16 -15.04
CA LEU A 108 2.55 1.26 -14.34
C LEU A 108 4.05 1.21 -14.61
N ALA A 109 4.52 2.09 -15.49
CA ALA A 109 5.93 2.16 -15.87
C ALA A 109 6.85 2.48 -14.68
N GLU A 110 6.40 3.31 -13.75
CA GLU A 110 7.14 3.69 -12.54
C GLU A 110 7.44 2.48 -11.64
N VAL A 111 6.53 1.52 -11.55
CA VAL A 111 6.70 0.30 -10.74
C VAL A 111 7.81 -0.57 -11.32
N HIS A 112 7.79 -0.80 -12.63
CA HIS A 112 8.84 -1.58 -13.31
C HIS A 112 10.21 -0.88 -13.26
N ASN A 113 10.24 0.44 -13.34
CA ASN A 113 11.49 1.20 -13.18
C ASN A 113 12.07 1.12 -11.76
N ASN A 114 11.23 1.10 -10.73
CA ASN A 114 11.68 0.87 -9.36
C ASN A 114 12.21 -0.57 -9.15
N LEU A 115 11.53 -1.58 -9.71
CA LEU A 115 12.06 -2.96 -9.74
C LEU A 115 13.42 -3.03 -10.43
N ALA A 116 13.60 -2.30 -11.53
CA ALA A 116 14.88 -2.26 -12.21
C ALA A 116 16.00 -1.70 -11.34
N SER A 117 15.72 -0.61 -10.61
CA SER A 117 16.66 0.01 -9.68
C SER A 117 17.07 -0.96 -8.56
N LEU A 118 16.12 -1.72 -8.03
CA LEU A 118 16.35 -2.78 -7.04
C LEU A 118 17.20 -3.93 -7.60
N HIS A 119 16.87 -4.43 -8.79
CA HIS A 119 17.66 -5.47 -9.45
C HIS A 119 19.09 -5.01 -9.75
N ALA A 120 19.26 -3.76 -10.21
CA ALA A 120 20.57 -3.18 -10.49
C ALA A 120 21.42 -3.05 -9.22
N ARG A 121 20.84 -2.62 -8.09
CA ARG A 121 21.53 -2.60 -6.78
C ARG A 121 21.95 -3.99 -6.31
N ALA A 122 21.14 -5.01 -6.62
CA ALA A 122 21.45 -6.40 -6.32
C ALA A 122 22.44 -7.05 -7.31
N GLY A 123 22.97 -6.30 -8.29
CA GLY A 123 23.86 -6.84 -9.34
C GLY A 123 23.18 -7.71 -10.39
N LYS A 124 21.83 -7.79 -10.38
CA LYS A 124 21.04 -8.62 -11.29
C LYS A 124 20.69 -7.83 -12.56
N LEU A 125 21.71 -7.50 -13.35
CA LEU A 125 21.57 -6.57 -14.49
C LEU A 125 20.59 -7.05 -15.57
N ASP A 126 20.51 -8.36 -15.84
CA ASP A 126 19.53 -8.91 -16.79
C ASP A 126 18.08 -8.68 -16.35
N LEU A 127 17.79 -8.84 -15.05
CA LEU A 127 16.46 -8.56 -14.50
C LEU A 127 16.17 -7.06 -14.47
N ALA A 128 17.19 -6.23 -14.24
CA ALA A 128 17.06 -4.79 -14.33
C ALA A 128 16.67 -4.35 -15.75
N ARG A 129 17.39 -4.86 -16.77
CA ARG A 129 17.07 -4.61 -18.18
C ARG A 129 15.64 -5.02 -18.51
N LEU A 130 15.25 -6.25 -18.18
CA LEU A 130 13.91 -6.76 -18.48
C LEU A 130 12.80 -5.92 -17.80
N SER A 131 13.06 -5.43 -16.59
CA SER A 131 12.13 -4.54 -15.89
C SER A 131 12.01 -3.19 -16.61
N LEU A 132 13.11 -2.61 -17.10
CA LEU A 132 13.09 -1.35 -17.85
C LEU A 132 12.42 -1.50 -19.22
N GLU A 133 12.62 -2.62 -19.90
CA GLU A 133 11.91 -2.96 -21.13
C GLU A 133 10.39 -3.02 -20.89
N ARG A 134 9.94 -3.60 -19.75
CA ARG A 134 8.52 -3.56 -19.36
C ARG A 134 8.03 -2.16 -19.06
N ALA A 135 8.82 -1.33 -18.37
CA ALA A 135 8.48 0.07 -18.11
C ALA A 135 8.26 0.82 -19.43
N LEU A 136 9.13 0.61 -20.42
CA LEU A 136 9.06 1.25 -21.73
C LEU A 136 7.95 0.66 -22.62
N GLN A 137 7.62 -0.63 -22.45
CA GLN A 137 6.45 -1.22 -23.10
C GLN A 137 5.15 -0.60 -22.56
N ALA A 138 5.06 -0.37 -21.25
CA ALA A 138 3.92 0.26 -20.61
C ALA A 138 3.81 1.76 -20.97
N GLN A 139 4.94 2.48 -20.97
CA GLN A 139 4.99 3.89 -21.33
C GLN A 139 6.28 4.22 -22.13
N PRO A 140 6.22 4.20 -23.47
CA PRO A 140 7.40 4.44 -24.32
C PRO A 140 8.05 5.82 -24.12
N ALA A 141 7.28 6.81 -23.65
CA ALA A 141 7.74 8.17 -23.39
C ALA A 141 8.34 8.36 -21.98
N TYR A 142 8.47 7.30 -21.18
CA TYR A 142 8.97 7.40 -19.81
C TYR A 142 10.50 7.57 -19.79
N ALA A 143 10.95 8.84 -19.83
CA ALA A 143 12.35 9.21 -19.98
C ALA A 143 13.28 8.56 -18.94
N LEU A 144 12.85 8.46 -17.69
CA LEU A 144 13.66 7.87 -16.62
C LEU A 144 13.99 6.39 -16.88
N ALA A 145 13.09 5.63 -17.50
CA ALA A 145 13.36 4.24 -17.86
C ALA A 145 14.40 4.13 -18.99
N TRP A 146 14.43 5.05 -19.94
CA TRP A 146 15.48 5.11 -20.96
C TRP A 146 16.84 5.42 -20.36
N GLU A 147 16.91 6.40 -19.45
CA GLU A 147 18.13 6.77 -18.74
C GLU A 147 18.69 5.58 -17.93
N ASN A 148 17.81 4.91 -17.17
CA ASN A 148 18.20 3.74 -16.39
C ASN A 148 18.59 2.55 -17.28
N LEU A 149 17.96 2.37 -18.45
CA LEU A 149 18.31 1.30 -19.38
C LEU A 149 19.70 1.53 -19.98
N ALA A 150 19.99 2.75 -20.39
CA ALA A 150 21.33 3.12 -20.85
C ALA A 150 22.38 2.87 -19.76
N ALA A 151 22.08 3.24 -18.51
CA ALA A 151 22.98 3.02 -17.38
C ALA A 151 23.21 1.52 -17.06
N VAL A 152 22.18 0.67 -17.21
CA VAL A 152 22.31 -0.79 -17.04
C VAL A 152 23.15 -1.41 -18.14
N LEU A 153 22.98 -0.98 -19.40
CA LEU A 153 23.71 -1.53 -20.55
C LEU A 153 25.19 -1.10 -20.60
N ALA A 154 25.55 -0.04 -19.88
CA ALA A 154 26.92 0.47 -19.82
C ALA A 154 27.79 -0.19 -18.73
N ARG A 155 27.22 -1.08 -17.92
CA ARG A 155 27.91 -1.82 -16.84
C ARG A 155 28.35 -3.20 -17.29
#